data_AF-A0A967C695-F1
#
_entry.id   AF-A0A967C695-F1
#
_cell.length_a   1.000
_cell.length_b   1.000
_cell.length_c   1.000
_cell.angle_alpha   90.00
_cell.angle_beta   90.00
_cell.angle_gamma   90.00
#
_symmetry.space_group_name_H-M   'P 1'
#
loop_
_entity.id
_entity.type
_entity.pdbx_description
1 polymer ?
#
loop_
_entity_poly.entity_id
_entity_poly.type
_entity_poly.pdbx_seq_one_letter_code
_entity_poly.pdbx_strand_id
1 'polypeptide(L)'
;MLATAGAAAALALGWYGADQAAGQLYRRLRPWVQRQAGRAMGHPLQLGPYRGLSPWGIRTGASRFLPGPDNPSTIEADGASVALDPLRSLQQRCWVLQIRVHQARVQLRRNSRGAYWSLGALPPGRRPPPLGLRIALEGPAQVLVVPASGPVLRVEVAGDTTIQLRQHQLAINALVRLPQGRQPGGQLSLRAQGQWSRRQWQARLALRQWPLQPLVPLLPPGVQRPFAGRLDGRATGLVVLRDPGRRGPRQPAQGRSCQGDLALEAVRWRAAVLPVPLQAPRLDLRCQGQRLQLLPANLAMAPWTGRVSGSYQL
;
A
#
# COMPACT_ATOMS: atom_id res chain seq x y z
N MET A 1 30.68 -43.65 -13.90
CA MET A 1 29.63 -43.01 -14.73
C MET A 1 28.23 -43.64 -14.59
N LEU A 2 28.08 -44.95 -14.31
CA LEU A 2 26.76 -45.57 -14.11
C LEU A 2 26.06 -45.21 -12.79
N ALA A 3 26.80 -45.09 -11.67
CA ALA A 3 26.22 -44.74 -10.37
C ALA A 3 25.64 -43.31 -10.32
N THR A 4 26.25 -42.37 -11.05
CA THR A 4 25.77 -40.99 -11.18
C THR A 4 24.49 -40.89 -12.01
N ALA A 5 24.32 -41.76 -13.01
CA ALA A 5 23.10 -41.81 -13.83
C ALA A 5 21.89 -42.35 -13.05
N GLY A 6 22.08 -43.39 -12.23
CA GLY A 6 21.02 -43.93 -11.37
C GLY A 6 20.55 -42.95 -10.29
N ALA A 7 21.47 -42.22 -9.66
CA ALA A 7 21.13 -41.20 -8.66
C ALA A 7 20.35 -40.02 -9.26
N ALA A 8 20.73 -39.57 -10.46
CA ALA A 8 20.00 -38.51 -11.17
C ALA A 8 18.57 -38.93 -11.56
N ALA A 9 18.40 -40.17 -12.03
CA ALA A 9 17.09 -40.71 -12.38
C ALA A 9 16.16 -40.84 -11.15
N ALA A 10 16.68 -41.32 -10.01
CA ALA A 10 15.92 -41.41 -8.76
C ALA A 10 15.48 -40.04 -8.25
N LEU A 11 16.36 -39.04 -8.29
CA LEU A 11 16.03 -37.66 -7.93
C LEU A 11 14.97 -37.05 -8.85
N ALA A 12 15.07 -37.29 -10.17
CA ALA A 12 14.10 -36.79 -11.13
C ALA A 12 12.70 -37.42 -10.94
N LEU A 13 12.64 -38.74 -10.70
CA LEU A 13 11.39 -39.44 -10.40
C LEU A 13 10.77 -38.97 -9.07
N GLY A 14 11.60 -38.79 -8.03
CA GLY A 14 11.17 -38.24 -6.76
C GLY A 14 10.61 -36.83 -6.87
N TRP A 15 11.28 -35.96 -7.65
CA TRP A 15 10.80 -34.61 -7.92
C TRP A 15 9.48 -34.60 -8.67
N TYR A 16 9.34 -35.45 -9.70
CA TYR A 16 8.10 -35.58 -10.46
C TYR A 16 6.93 -36.04 -9.59
N GLY A 17 7.15 -37.04 -8.73
CA GLY A 17 6.14 -37.51 -7.78
C GLY A 17 5.73 -36.41 -6.79
N ALA A 18 6.70 -35.67 -6.25
CA ALA A 18 6.44 -34.54 -5.36
C ALA A 18 5.65 -33.42 -6.06
N ASP A 19 5.97 -33.11 -7.31
CA ASP A 19 5.29 -32.07 -8.10
C ASP A 19 3.82 -32.42 -8.36
N GLN A 20 3.55 -33.68 -8.71
CA GLN A 20 2.18 -34.17 -8.90
C GLN A 20 1.37 -34.14 -7.60
N ALA A 21 1.97 -34.59 -6.49
CA ALA A 21 1.33 -34.54 -5.17
C ALA A 21 1.02 -33.10 -4.75
N ALA A 22 1.98 -32.18 -4.93
CA ALA A 22 1.79 -30.76 -4.65
C ALA A 22 0.70 -30.14 -5.53
N GLY A 23 0.64 -30.48 -6.82
CA GLY A 23 -0.41 -30.07 -7.74
C GLY A 23 -1.80 -30.55 -7.31
N GLN A 24 -1.92 -31.80 -6.84
CA GLN A 24 -3.18 -32.32 -6.30
C GLN A 24 -3.61 -31.61 -5.01
N LEU A 25 -2.68 -31.41 -4.07
CA LEU A 25 -2.94 -30.68 -2.83
C LEU A 25 -3.38 -29.24 -3.13
N TYR A 26 -2.69 -28.56 -4.06
CA TYR A 26 -3.06 -27.22 -4.50
C TYR A 26 -4.50 -27.18 -5.05
N ARG A 27 -4.88 -28.12 -5.93
CA ARG A 27 -6.25 -28.18 -6.48
C ARG A 27 -7.30 -28.36 -5.38
N ARG A 28 -7.01 -29.17 -4.35
CA ARG A 28 -7.92 -29.37 -3.21
C ARG A 28 -8.03 -28.13 -2.32
N LEU A 29 -6.91 -27.44 -2.06
CA LEU A 29 -6.86 -26.27 -1.17
C LEU A 29 -7.33 -24.98 -1.84
N ARG A 30 -7.17 -24.86 -3.16
CA ARG A 30 -7.46 -23.65 -3.94
C ARG A 30 -8.85 -23.06 -3.63
N PRO A 31 -9.97 -23.81 -3.67
CA PRO A 31 -11.29 -23.26 -3.37
C PRO A 31 -11.41 -22.71 -1.94
N TRP A 32 -10.77 -23.38 -0.97
CA TRP A 32 -10.77 -22.93 0.41
C TRP A 32 -9.98 -21.63 0.57
N VAL A 33 -8.77 -21.54 0.00
CA VAL A 33 -7.94 -20.32 0.03
C VAL A 33 -8.65 -19.16 -0.65
N GLN A 34 -9.25 -19.38 -1.83
CA GLN A 34 -10.01 -18.35 -2.54
C GLN A 34 -11.15 -17.78 -1.71
N ARG A 35 -11.90 -18.63 -0.99
CA ARG A 35 -12.97 -18.18 -0.10
C ARG A 35 -12.44 -17.39 1.10
N GLN A 36 -11.38 -17.87 1.75
CA GLN A 36 -10.85 -17.20 2.96
C GLN A 36 -10.18 -15.87 2.61
N ALA A 37 -9.28 -15.87 1.63
CA ALA A 37 -8.61 -14.66 1.17
C ALA A 37 -9.63 -13.68 0.58
N GLY A 38 -10.62 -14.18 -0.18
CA GLY A 38 -11.65 -13.32 -0.74
C GLY A 38 -12.55 -12.67 0.31
N ARG A 39 -12.91 -13.42 1.37
CA ARG A 39 -13.64 -12.86 2.53
C ARG A 39 -12.81 -11.82 3.28
N ALA A 40 -11.53 -12.08 3.53
CA ALA A 40 -10.66 -11.14 4.23
C ALA A 40 -10.44 -9.85 3.42
N MET A 41 -10.19 -9.99 2.12
CA MET A 41 -9.91 -8.89 1.21
C MET A 41 -11.15 -8.17 0.69
N GLY A 42 -12.36 -8.70 0.97
CA GLY A 42 -13.63 -8.14 0.52
C GLY A 42 -13.90 -8.27 -0.98
N HIS A 43 -13.13 -9.11 -1.68
CA HIS A 43 -13.19 -9.29 -3.15
C HIS A 43 -13.05 -10.78 -3.51
N PRO A 44 -13.80 -11.30 -4.51
CA PRO A 44 -13.61 -12.66 -4.97
C PRO A 44 -12.19 -12.87 -5.51
N LEU A 45 -11.48 -13.87 -4.99
CA LEU A 45 -10.14 -14.23 -5.45
C LEU A 45 -10.22 -15.35 -6.50
N GLN A 46 -9.69 -15.10 -7.69
CA GLN A 46 -9.41 -16.12 -8.70
C GLN A 46 -7.91 -16.45 -8.69
N LEU A 47 -7.52 -17.54 -8.03
CA LEU A 47 -6.13 -18.02 -8.08
C LEU A 47 -5.84 -18.68 -9.42
N GLY A 48 -4.62 -18.54 -9.93
CA GLY A 48 -4.19 -19.17 -11.19
C GLY A 48 -3.98 -20.68 -11.11
N PRO A 49 -3.63 -21.33 -12.24
CA PRO A 49 -3.24 -22.73 -12.25
C PRO A 49 -1.92 -22.92 -11.49
N TYR A 50 -1.68 -24.14 -11.02
CA TYR A 50 -0.38 -24.54 -10.50
C TYR A 50 0.66 -24.54 -11.62
N ARG A 51 1.87 -24.01 -11.35
CA ARG A 51 2.97 -23.88 -12.32
C ARG A 51 4.21 -24.69 -11.94
N GLY A 52 4.12 -25.54 -10.93
CA GLY A 52 5.18 -26.44 -10.49
C GLY A 52 5.77 -26.10 -9.13
N LEU A 53 6.55 -27.05 -8.62
CA LEU A 53 7.38 -26.92 -7.45
C LEU A 53 8.59 -26.03 -7.75
N SER A 54 9.03 -25.35 -6.70
CA SER A 54 10.33 -24.69 -6.61
C SER A 54 11.05 -25.27 -5.40
N PRO A 55 12.38 -25.16 -5.32
CA PRO A 55 13.17 -25.77 -4.23
C PRO A 55 12.69 -25.42 -2.81
N TRP A 56 11.96 -24.32 -2.65
CA TRP A 56 11.49 -23.83 -1.35
C TRP A 56 9.97 -23.60 -1.28
N GLY A 57 9.21 -23.99 -2.29
CA GLY A 57 7.79 -23.63 -2.35
C GLY A 57 7.05 -24.00 -3.63
N ILE A 58 5.87 -23.44 -3.82
CA ILE A 58 5.02 -23.64 -5.00
C ILE A 58 4.92 -22.37 -5.84
N ARG A 59 4.76 -22.52 -7.16
CA ARG A 59 4.44 -21.41 -8.06
C ARG A 59 3.01 -21.52 -8.57
N THR A 60 2.33 -20.38 -8.62
CA THR A 60 0.99 -20.23 -9.19
C THR A 60 1.05 -19.28 -10.38
N GLY A 61 0.25 -19.56 -11.40
CA GLY A 61 0.07 -18.67 -12.54
C GLY A 61 -0.81 -17.46 -12.22
N ALA A 62 -1.26 -16.80 -13.28
CA ALA A 62 -1.99 -15.53 -13.20
C ALA A 62 -3.18 -15.60 -12.25
N SER A 63 -3.19 -14.71 -11.27
CA SER A 63 -4.18 -14.65 -10.20
C SER A 63 -4.76 -13.25 -10.13
N ARG A 64 -6.05 -13.13 -9.80
CA ARG A 64 -6.72 -11.83 -9.72
C ARG A 64 -7.78 -11.75 -8.64
N PHE A 65 -7.89 -10.60 -8.01
CA PHE A 65 -9.06 -10.18 -7.26
C PHE A 65 -10.03 -9.50 -8.21
N LEU A 66 -11.21 -10.10 -8.33
CA LEU A 66 -12.30 -9.60 -9.17
C LEU A 66 -13.02 -8.45 -8.46
N PRO A 67 -13.62 -7.52 -9.22
CA PRO A 67 -14.41 -6.44 -8.64
C PRO A 67 -15.63 -7.01 -7.90
N GLY A 68 -15.96 -6.39 -6.76
CA GLY A 68 -17.18 -6.66 -6.00
C GLY A 68 -18.30 -5.64 -6.31
N PRO A 69 -19.55 -5.90 -5.88
CA PRO A 69 -20.70 -5.05 -6.19
C PRO A 69 -20.56 -3.58 -5.76
N ASP A 70 -19.93 -3.32 -4.60
CA ASP A 70 -19.61 -1.99 -4.08
C ASP A 70 -18.09 -1.82 -3.86
N ASN A 71 -17.30 -2.51 -4.69
CA ASN A 71 -15.84 -2.49 -4.60
C ASN A 71 -15.25 -2.71 -6.00
N PRO A 72 -15.24 -1.66 -6.84
CA PRO A 72 -14.88 -1.77 -8.26
C PRO A 72 -13.37 -1.96 -8.50
N SER A 73 -12.57 -2.08 -7.45
CA SER A 73 -11.12 -2.21 -7.53
C SER A 73 -10.71 -3.63 -7.90
N THR A 74 -9.60 -3.74 -8.60
CA THR A 74 -9.03 -5.02 -9.05
C THR A 74 -7.54 -5.08 -8.75
N ILE A 75 -7.06 -6.30 -8.52
CA ILE A 75 -5.64 -6.60 -8.40
C ILE A 75 -5.40 -7.82 -9.25
N GLU A 76 -4.49 -7.72 -10.20
CA GLU A 76 -4.05 -8.82 -11.05
C GLU A 76 -2.56 -9.04 -10.83
N ALA A 77 -2.10 -10.28 -10.91
CA ALA A 77 -0.70 -10.64 -10.87
C ALA A 77 -0.46 -11.77 -11.87
N ASP A 78 0.67 -11.72 -12.59
CA ASP A 78 0.99 -12.74 -13.59
C ASP A 78 1.36 -14.09 -12.96
N GLY A 79 1.78 -14.05 -11.70
CA GLY A 79 1.98 -15.22 -10.87
C GLY A 79 2.29 -14.86 -9.42
N ALA A 80 2.35 -15.90 -8.59
CA ALA A 80 2.87 -15.78 -7.24
C ALA A 80 3.68 -17.03 -6.88
N SER A 81 4.71 -16.86 -6.07
CA SER A 81 5.40 -17.97 -5.42
C SER A 81 5.12 -17.95 -3.93
N VAL A 82 4.87 -19.12 -3.36
CA VAL A 82 4.62 -19.29 -1.93
C VAL A 82 5.62 -20.31 -1.40
N ALA A 83 6.48 -19.87 -0.49
CA ALA A 83 7.55 -20.65 0.10
C ALA A 83 7.45 -20.64 1.62
N LEU A 84 7.91 -21.71 2.27
CA LEU A 84 8.12 -21.72 3.72
C LEU A 84 9.52 -21.19 4.03
N ASP A 85 9.65 -20.35 5.06
CA ASP A 85 10.94 -19.91 5.60
C ASP A 85 11.31 -20.78 6.82
N PRO A 86 12.04 -21.88 6.65
CA PRO A 86 12.26 -22.85 7.73
C PRO A 86 13.04 -22.23 8.90
N LEU A 87 14.08 -21.46 8.60
CA LEU A 87 14.95 -20.85 9.61
C LEU A 87 14.17 -19.86 10.49
N ARG A 88 13.40 -18.96 9.87
CA ARG A 88 12.55 -18.05 10.66
C ARG A 88 11.40 -18.75 11.34
N SER A 89 10.85 -19.80 10.73
CA SER A 89 9.76 -20.55 11.35
C SER A 89 10.19 -21.19 12.67
N LEU A 90 11.40 -21.75 12.68
CA LEU A 90 12.04 -22.30 13.87
C LEU A 90 12.33 -21.19 14.91
N GLN A 91 12.96 -20.09 14.47
CA GLN A 91 13.31 -18.97 15.34
C GLN A 91 12.08 -18.33 16.03
N GLN A 92 10.99 -18.16 15.29
CA GLN A 92 9.77 -17.49 15.75
C GLN A 92 8.75 -18.46 16.37
N ARG A 93 9.02 -19.77 16.30
CA ARG A 93 8.09 -20.85 16.72
C ARG A 93 6.69 -20.65 16.11
N CYS A 94 6.65 -20.30 14.83
CA CYS A 94 5.43 -20.11 14.03
C CYS A 94 5.73 -20.44 12.56
N TRP A 95 4.72 -20.77 11.77
CA TRP A 95 4.92 -20.99 10.34
C TRP A 95 5.11 -19.63 9.65
N VAL A 96 6.22 -19.43 8.92
CA VAL A 96 6.47 -18.18 8.20
C VAL A 96 6.41 -18.45 6.69
N LEU A 97 5.36 -17.97 6.05
CA LEU A 97 5.18 -18.07 4.60
C LEU A 97 5.72 -16.82 3.90
N GLN A 98 6.62 -17.02 2.95
CA GLN A 98 7.08 -16.01 2.01
C GLN A 98 6.25 -16.09 0.74
N ILE A 99 5.56 -15.01 0.42
CA ILE A 99 4.75 -14.85 -0.78
C ILE A 99 5.44 -13.81 -1.65
N ARG A 100 5.87 -14.18 -2.85
CA ARG A 100 6.38 -13.22 -3.83
C ARG A 100 5.36 -13.09 -4.94
N VAL A 101 4.96 -11.87 -5.24
CA VAL A 101 3.98 -11.56 -6.27
C VAL A 101 4.72 -11.04 -7.49
N HIS A 102 4.58 -11.72 -8.62
CA HIS A 102 5.25 -11.36 -9.86
C HIS A 102 4.34 -10.43 -10.68
N GLN A 103 4.86 -9.26 -11.06
CA GLN A 103 4.21 -8.31 -11.98
C GLN A 103 2.74 -8.01 -11.60
N ALA A 104 2.55 -7.30 -10.49
CA ALA A 104 1.21 -6.92 -10.05
C ALA A 104 0.70 -5.68 -10.80
N ARG A 105 -0.56 -5.73 -11.24
CA ARG A 105 -1.33 -4.64 -11.83
C ARG A 105 -2.54 -4.37 -10.94
N VAL A 106 -2.65 -3.15 -10.43
CA VAL A 106 -3.73 -2.78 -9.50
C VAL A 106 -4.52 -1.64 -10.11
N GLN A 107 -5.83 -1.78 -10.15
CA GLN A 107 -6.74 -0.71 -10.51
C GLN A 107 -7.58 -0.33 -9.29
N LEU A 108 -7.35 0.86 -8.77
CA LEU A 108 -8.06 1.40 -7.61
C LEU A 108 -9.14 2.37 -8.07
N ARG A 109 -10.40 2.04 -7.77
CA ARG A 109 -11.57 2.87 -8.07
C ARG A 109 -12.33 3.13 -6.76
N ARG A 110 -12.84 4.35 -6.58
CA ARG A 110 -13.64 4.67 -5.39
C ARG A 110 -14.96 3.90 -5.45
N ASN A 111 -15.37 3.36 -4.30
CA ASN A 111 -16.71 2.84 -4.10
C ASN A 111 -17.70 3.93 -3.70
N SER A 112 -18.97 3.55 -3.45
CA SER A 112 -20.02 4.47 -3.00
C SER A 112 -19.68 5.20 -1.69
N ARG A 113 -18.85 4.58 -0.83
CA ARG A 113 -18.35 5.14 0.44
C ARG A 113 -17.09 6.02 0.27
N GLY A 114 -16.62 6.22 -0.96
CA GLY A 114 -15.43 6.99 -1.28
C GLY A 114 -14.10 6.29 -0.97
N ALA A 115 -14.11 5.02 -0.55
CA ALA A 115 -12.90 4.23 -0.32
C ALA A 115 -12.42 3.55 -1.61
N TYR A 116 -11.10 3.46 -1.80
CA TYR A 116 -10.51 2.75 -2.93
C TYR A 116 -10.42 1.23 -2.73
N TRP A 117 -10.42 0.77 -1.48
CA TRP A 117 -10.44 -0.64 -1.14
C TRP A 117 -11.15 -0.81 0.18
N SER A 118 -12.17 -1.67 0.21
CA SER A 118 -12.82 -2.09 1.46
C SER A 118 -12.41 -3.52 1.79
N LEU A 119 -11.85 -3.71 2.99
CA LEU A 119 -11.61 -5.05 3.55
C LEU A 119 -12.94 -5.68 3.93
N GLY A 120 -13.02 -7.02 3.87
CA GLY A 120 -14.24 -7.72 4.26
C GLY A 120 -14.35 -7.89 5.78
N ALA A 121 -15.55 -8.21 6.24
CA ALA A 121 -15.82 -8.49 7.63
C ALA A 121 -15.23 -9.86 8.02
N LEU A 122 -14.22 -9.85 8.88
CA LEU A 122 -13.71 -11.06 9.51
C LEU A 122 -14.53 -11.33 10.79
N PRO A 123 -15.10 -12.54 10.96
CA PRO A 123 -15.83 -12.85 12.18
C PRO A 123 -14.90 -12.75 13.40
N PRO A 124 -15.33 -12.04 14.46
CA PRO A 124 -14.55 -11.97 15.70
C PRO A 124 -14.53 -13.35 16.39
N GLY A 125 -13.43 -13.68 17.06
CA GLY A 125 -13.44 -14.71 18.11
C GLY A 125 -12.67 -16.01 17.87
N ARG A 126 -11.96 -16.19 16.75
CA ARG A 126 -11.02 -17.33 16.63
C ARG A 126 -9.59 -16.88 16.86
N ARG A 127 -8.86 -17.57 17.74
CA ARG A 127 -7.42 -17.35 17.96
C ARG A 127 -6.72 -17.55 16.62
N PRO A 128 -5.97 -16.54 16.12
CA PRO A 128 -5.30 -16.66 14.83
C PRO A 128 -4.27 -17.81 14.89
N PRO A 129 -4.11 -18.58 13.79
CA PRO A 129 -3.07 -19.59 13.72
C PRO A 129 -1.69 -18.95 13.90
N PRO A 130 -0.68 -19.70 14.41
CA PRO A 130 0.69 -19.22 14.53
C PRO A 130 1.33 -19.13 13.14
N LEU A 131 0.95 -18.10 12.40
CA LEU A 131 1.28 -17.88 11.00
C LEU A 131 1.80 -16.45 10.82
N GLY A 132 3.01 -16.34 10.28
CA GLY A 132 3.60 -15.12 9.76
C GLY A 132 3.52 -15.12 8.23
N LEU A 133 3.15 -14.00 7.65
CA LEU A 133 3.14 -13.79 6.20
C LEU A 133 4.16 -12.71 5.85
N ARG A 134 4.97 -12.96 4.83
CA ARG A 134 5.88 -11.97 4.24
C ARG A 134 5.56 -11.88 2.77
N ILE A 135 4.90 -10.80 2.38
CA ILE A 135 4.46 -10.55 1.01
C ILE A 135 5.45 -9.56 0.40
N ALA A 136 6.10 -9.92 -0.69
CA ALA A 136 7.03 -9.05 -1.41
C ALA A 136 6.61 -8.93 -2.87
N LEU A 137 6.75 -7.73 -3.44
CA LEU A 137 6.55 -7.49 -4.87
C LEU A 137 7.86 -7.81 -5.60
N GLU A 138 7.80 -8.76 -6.53
CA GLU A 138 8.92 -9.11 -7.39
C GLU A 138 8.90 -8.21 -8.64
N GLY A 139 9.50 -7.03 -8.47
CA GLY A 139 9.44 -5.92 -9.43
C GLY A 139 8.42 -4.83 -9.03
N PRO A 140 8.46 -3.66 -9.71
CA PRO A 140 7.50 -2.59 -9.47
C PRO A 140 6.09 -3.01 -9.95
N ALA A 141 5.12 -2.95 -9.06
CA ALA A 141 3.71 -3.11 -9.40
C ALA A 141 3.17 -1.83 -10.06
N GLN A 142 2.38 -1.99 -11.13
CA GLN A 142 1.72 -0.86 -11.78
C GLN A 142 0.37 -0.60 -11.09
N VAL A 143 0.19 0.59 -10.56
CA VAL A 143 -1.05 0.99 -9.87
C VAL A 143 -1.71 2.14 -10.61
N LEU A 144 -2.95 1.93 -11.00
CA LEU A 144 -3.82 2.92 -11.63
C LEU A 144 -4.88 3.36 -10.62
N VAL A 145 -4.77 4.59 -10.14
CA VAL A 145 -5.76 5.19 -9.25
C VAL A 145 -6.70 6.05 -10.08
N VAL A 146 -7.96 5.64 -10.16
CA VAL A 146 -9.02 6.33 -10.88
C VAL A 146 -9.83 7.14 -9.85
N PRO A 147 -9.64 8.47 -9.77
CA PRO A 147 -10.41 9.31 -8.88
C PRO A 147 -11.85 9.50 -9.38
N ALA A 148 -12.71 10.08 -8.54
CA ALA A 148 -14.08 10.44 -8.93
C ALA A 148 -14.13 11.57 -9.96
N SER A 149 -13.14 12.46 -9.93
CA SER A 149 -12.96 13.57 -10.87
C SER A 149 -11.47 13.82 -11.10
N GLY A 150 -11.08 14.15 -12.32
CA GLY A 150 -9.69 14.43 -12.69
C GLY A 150 -8.96 13.27 -13.38
N PRO A 151 -7.66 13.44 -13.67
CA PRO A 151 -6.89 12.48 -14.46
C PRO A 151 -6.59 11.20 -13.67
N VAL A 152 -6.44 10.09 -14.39
CA VAL A 152 -5.99 8.81 -13.81
C VAL A 152 -4.53 8.96 -13.38
N LEU A 153 -4.26 8.60 -12.13
CA LEU A 153 -2.91 8.59 -11.57
C LEU A 153 -2.29 7.21 -11.78
N ARG A 154 -1.24 7.15 -12.60
CA ARG A 154 -0.41 5.94 -12.77
C ARG A 154 0.83 6.06 -11.90
N VAL A 155 1.08 5.07 -11.06
CA VAL A 155 2.29 4.99 -10.22
C VAL A 155 2.86 3.59 -10.25
N GLU A 156 4.16 3.49 -9.98
CA GLU A 156 4.87 2.24 -9.75
C GLU A 156 5.11 2.06 -8.26
N VAL A 157 4.77 0.88 -7.73
CA VAL A 157 4.91 0.57 -6.31
C VAL A 157 5.82 -0.64 -6.14
N ALA A 158 6.93 -0.47 -5.43
CA ALA A 158 7.78 -1.57 -5.00
C ALA A 158 7.74 -1.66 -3.47
N GLY A 159 7.81 -2.86 -2.91
CA GLY A 159 7.74 -2.98 -1.46
C GLY A 159 7.51 -4.39 -0.94
N ASP A 160 7.44 -4.45 0.39
CA ASP A 160 7.17 -5.64 1.15
C ASP A 160 6.18 -5.36 2.30
N THR A 161 5.51 -6.40 2.74
CA THR A 161 4.56 -6.36 3.83
C THR A 161 4.75 -7.59 4.69
N THR A 162 4.92 -7.38 5.99
CA THR A 162 5.03 -8.45 6.98
C THR A 162 3.80 -8.41 7.89
N ILE A 163 3.11 -9.56 8.00
CA ILE A 163 1.92 -9.73 8.81
C ILE A 163 2.20 -10.84 9.81
N GLN A 164 2.14 -10.54 11.10
CA GLN A 164 2.30 -11.52 12.17
C GLN A 164 0.95 -11.71 12.87
N LEU A 165 0.25 -12.80 12.51
CA LEU A 165 -1.12 -13.02 12.96
C LEU A 165 -1.21 -13.25 14.48
N ARG A 166 -0.24 -13.95 15.08
CA ARG A 166 -0.19 -14.23 16.53
C ARG A 166 0.05 -12.95 17.36
N GLN A 167 0.95 -12.09 16.91
CA GLN A 167 1.32 -10.83 17.58
C GLN A 167 0.37 -9.68 17.24
N HIS A 168 -0.51 -9.88 16.27
CA HIS A 168 -1.40 -8.88 15.70
C HIS A 168 -0.66 -7.68 15.11
N GLN A 169 0.52 -7.91 14.51
CA GLN A 169 1.41 -6.87 14.01
C GLN A 169 1.44 -6.83 12.48
N LEU A 170 1.38 -5.63 11.93
CA LEU A 170 1.52 -5.35 10.51
C LEU A 170 2.68 -4.38 10.31
N ALA A 171 3.56 -4.67 9.36
CA ALA A 171 4.58 -3.75 8.87
C ALA A 171 4.53 -3.71 7.35
N ILE A 172 4.55 -2.50 6.78
CA ILE A 172 4.47 -2.23 5.34
C ILE A 172 5.63 -1.30 5.00
N ASN A 173 6.43 -1.69 4.02
CA ASN A 173 7.43 -0.84 3.39
C ASN A 173 7.06 -0.71 1.93
N ALA A 174 6.81 0.50 1.46
CA ALA A 174 6.46 0.77 0.07
C ALA A 174 7.22 1.98 -0.46
N LEU A 175 7.60 1.88 -1.72
CA LEU A 175 8.22 2.92 -2.50
C LEU A 175 7.36 3.17 -3.73
N VAL A 176 6.71 4.33 -3.75
CA VAL A 176 5.88 4.77 -4.85
C VAL A 176 6.69 5.72 -5.72
N ARG A 177 6.68 5.49 -7.02
CA ARG A 177 7.34 6.32 -8.03
C ARG A 177 6.33 6.73 -9.09
N LEU A 178 6.47 7.96 -9.58
CA LEU A 178 5.72 8.42 -10.74
C LEU A 178 6.50 8.10 -12.02
N PRO A 179 5.93 7.32 -12.95
CA PRO A 179 6.54 7.13 -14.26
C PRO A 179 6.43 8.44 -15.05
N GLN A 180 7.55 9.18 -15.20
CA GLN A 180 7.64 10.41 -16.00
C GLN A 180 8.64 10.24 -17.15
N GLY A 181 8.35 9.31 -18.07
CA GLY A 181 9.17 9.10 -19.26
C GLY A 181 10.66 8.88 -18.91
N ARG A 182 11.55 9.74 -19.44
CA ARG A 182 13.01 9.67 -19.24
C ARG A 182 13.52 10.34 -17.95
N GLN A 183 12.68 11.03 -17.17
CA GLN A 183 13.08 11.72 -15.94
C GLN A 183 12.58 10.95 -14.71
N PRO A 184 13.36 10.86 -13.63
CA PRO A 184 12.85 10.31 -12.37
C PRO A 184 11.73 11.22 -11.87
N GLY A 185 10.48 10.75 -11.98
CA GLY A 185 9.34 11.44 -11.42
C GLY A 185 9.39 11.46 -9.89
N GLY A 186 8.44 12.19 -9.28
CA GLY A 186 8.32 12.26 -7.82
C GLY A 186 8.31 10.89 -7.14
N GLN A 187 8.91 10.83 -5.95
CA GLN A 187 9.04 9.61 -5.15
C GLN A 187 8.37 9.79 -3.78
N LEU A 188 7.64 8.78 -3.34
CA LEU A 188 7.04 8.69 -2.02
C LEU A 188 7.47 7.37 -1.35
N SER A 189 8.21 7.46 -0.26
CA SER A 189 8.46 6.30 0.60
C SER A 189 7.46 6.26 1.74
N LEU A 190 6.79 5.13 1.90
CA LEU A 190 5.88 4.81 2.99
C LEU A 190 6.50 3.70 3.85
N ARG A 191 6.62 3.95 5.14
CA ARG A 191 6.84 2.89 6.14
C ARG A 191 5.72 2.96 7.17
N ALA A 192 4.86 1.96 7.19
CA ALA A 192 3.79 1.87 8.18
C ALA A 192 4.00 0.63 9.05
N GLN A 193 3.78 0.77 10.34
CA GLN A 193 3.81 -0.34 11.28
C GLN A 193 2.72 -0.15 12.33
N GLY A 194 2.19 -1.26 12.85
CA GLY A 194 1.17 -1.16 13.87
C GLY A 194 0.73 -2.49 14.44
N GLN A 195 0.02 -2.39 15.56
CA GLN A 195 -0.62 -3.51 16.23
C GLN A 195 -2.13 -3.35 16.12
N TRP A 196 -2.77 -4.14 15.25
CA TRP A 196 -4.18 -3.92 14.89
C TRP A 196 -5.15 -4.24 16.03
N SER A 197 -4.78 -5.12 16.97
CA SER A 197 -5.60 -5.42 18.16
C SER A 197 -5.72 -4.23 19.11
N ARG A 198 -4.63 -3.46 19.28
CA ARG A 198 -4.59 -2.22 20.07
C ARG A 198 -4.94 -0.97 19.26
N ARG A 199 -5.15 -1.13 17.95
CA ARG A 199 -5.31 -0.05 16.97
C ARG A 199 -4.18 0.98 17.02
N GLN A 200 -2.98 0.53 17.34
CA GLN A 200 -1.79 1.37 17.43
C GLN A 200 -1.10 1.39 16.08
N TRP A 201 -0.91 2.58 15.52
CA TRP A 201 -0.35 2.75 14.17
C TRP A 201 0.69 3.85 14.14
N GLN A 202 1.74 3.63 13.37
CA GLN A 202 2.73 4.63 13.02
C GLN A 202 2.97 4.55 11.50
N ALA A 203 2.88 5.68 10.81
CA ALA A 203 3.18 5.80 9.40
C ALA A 203 4.20 6.90 9.17
N ARG A 204 5.27 6.60 8.44
CA ARG A 204 6.30 7.54 8.01
C ARG A 204 6.18 7.71 6.50
N LEU A 205 5.89 8.93 6.08
CA LEU A 205 5.75 9.35 4.69
C LEU A 205 6.92 10.28 4.37
N ALA A 206 7.76 9.91 3.41
CA ALA A 206 8.80 10.80 2.90
C ALA A 206 8.56 11.08 1.42
N LEU A 207 8.34 12.35 1.09
CA LEU A 207 8.09 12.82 -0.26
C LEU A 207 9.37 13.46 -0.80
N ARG A 208 9.69 13.17 -2.06
CA ARG A 208 10.80 13.79 -2.80
C ARG A 208 10.26 14.26 -4.13
N GLN A 209 10.20 15.58 -4.31
CA GLN A 209 9.76 16.23 -5.55
C GLN A 209 8.42 15.69 -6.10
N TRP A 210 7.48 15.39 -5.21
CA TRP A 210 6.20 14.82 -5.60
C TRP A 210 5.27 15.91 -6.18
N PRO A 211 4.83 15.83 -7.44
CA PRO A 211 3.93 16.83 -8.01
C PRO A 211 2.60 16.88 -7.25
N LEU A 212 2.10 18.08 -6.97
CA LEU A 212 0.88 18.28 -6.19
C LEU A 212 -0.39 17.94 -6.97
N GLN A 213 -0.41 18.22 -8.27
CA GLN A 213 -1.57 18.07 -9.13
C GLN A 213 -2.25 16.68 -9.05
N PRO A 214 -1.51 15.54 -9.06
CA PRO A 214 -2.15 14.23 -8.99
C PRO A 214 -2.62 13.84 -7.57
N LEU A 215 -2.25 14.58 -6.53
CA LEU A 215 -2.72 14.34 -5.16
C LEU A 215 -4.09 14.96 -4.88
N VAL A 216 -4.43 16.05 -5.56
CA VAL A 216 -5.69 16.79 -5.34
C VAL A 216 -6.92 15.87 -5.44
N PRO A 217 -7.06 14.99 -6.44
CA PRO A 217 -8.21 14.08 -6.55
C PRO A 217 -8.29 13.00 -5.46
N LEU A 218 -7.19 12.78 -4.74
CA LEU A 218 -7.11 11.81 -3.64
C LEU A 218 -7.56 12.42 -2.31
N LEU A 219 -7.62 13.76 -2.21
CA LEU A 219 -8.04 14.46 -1.01
C LEU A 219 -9.51 14.14 -0.65
N PRO A 220 -9.88 14.23 0.64
CA PRO A 220 -11.28 14.11 1.06
C PRO A 220 -12.17 15.17 0.39
N PRO A 221 -13.44 14.87 0.08
CA PRO A 221 -14.32 15.77 -0.68
C PRO A 221 -14.43 17.19 -0.11
N GLY A 222 -14.46 17.32 1.23
CA GLY A 222 -14.54 18.63 1.91
C GLY A 222 -13.30 19.51 1.73
N VAL A 223 -12.12 18.89 1.55
CA VAL A 223 -10.85 19.58 1.30
C VAL A 223 -10.58 19.71 -0.20
N GLN A 224 -11.14 18.82 -1.02
CA GLN A 224 -10.92 18.82 -2.47
C GLN A 224 -11.50 20.05 -3.16
N ARG A 225 -12.70 20.52 -2.78
CA ARG A 225 -13.43 21.58 -3.49
C ARG A 225 -12.66 22.91 -3.62
N PRO A 226 -12.02 23.46 -2.57
CA PRO A 226 -11.19 24.68 -2.70
C PRO A 226 -9.99 24.51 -3.66
N PHE A 227 -9.47 23.29 -3.76
CA PHE A 227 -8.37 22.94 -4.66
C PHE A 227 -8.86 22.32 -5.97
N ALA A 228 -10.18 22.32 -6.24
CA ALA A 228 -10.75 21.88 -7.51
C ALA A 228 -10.46 22.95 -8.57
N GLY A 229 -9.23 22.96 -9.03
CA GLY A 229 -8.59 23.97 -9.85
C GLY A 229 -7.08 23.69 -9.85
N ARG A 230 -6.37 24.00 -10.94
CA ARG A 230 -4.98 23.55 -11.18
C ARG A 230 -4.05 24.00 -10.04
N LEU A 231 -3.84 23.14 -9.05
CA LEU A 231 -2.81 23.27 -8.02
C LEU A 231 -1.57 22.54 -8.54
N ASP A 232 -0.60 23.34 -8.96
CA ASP A 232 0.69 22.87 -9.44
C ASP A 232 1.77 23.18 -8.40
N GLY A 233 2.88 22.46 -8.48
CA GLY A 233 3.99 22.56 -7.55
C GLY A 233 4.54 21.19 -7.18
N ARG A 234 5.57 21.17 -6.34
CA ARG A 234 6.25 19.95 -5.89
C ARG A 234 6.28 19.90 -4.37
N ALA A 235 6.11 18.71 -3.80
CA ALA A 235 6.18 18.48 -2.37
C ALA A 235 7.41 17.66 -2.01
N THR A 236 8.17 18.14 -1.04
CA THR A 236 9.34 17.46 -0.48
C THR A 236 9.30 17.56 1.03
N GLY A 237 9.55 16.46 1.73
CA GLY A 237 9.56 16.48 3.18
C GLY A 237 9.30 15.13 3.81
N LEU A 238 9.15 15.14 5.13
CA LEU A 238 8.96 13.97 5.94
C LEU A 238 7.84 14.23 6.94
N VAL A 239 6.82 13.37 6.94
CA VAL A 239 5.73 13.41 7.90
C VAL A 239 5.60 12.05 8.58
N VAL A 240 5.55 12.05 9.90
CA VAL A 240 5.33 10.89 10.76
C VAL A 240 3.97 11.05 11.42
N LEU A 241 3.05 10.15 11.11
CA LEU A 241 1.72 10.05 11.69
C LEU A 241 1.73 8.95 12.75
N ARG A 242 1.12 9.20 13.91
CA ARG A 242 0.98 8.24 15.00
C ARG A 242 -0.46 8.24 15.50
N ASP A 243 -1.09 7.08 15.48
CA ASP A 243 -2.34 6.81 16.17
C ASP A 243 -2.03 5.96 17.40
N PRO A 244 -2.13 6.51 18.63
CA PRO A 244 -1.81 5.78 19.85
C PRO A 244 -2.84 4.69 20.20
N GLY A 245 -3.90 4.55 19.41
CA GLY A 245 -4.96 3.57 19.59
C GLY A 245 -5.91 3.91 20.73
N ARG A 246 -6.90 3.04 20.96
CA ARG A 246 -7.78 3.18 22.13
C ARG A 246 -7.05 2.64 23.36
N ARG A 247 -6.69 3.53 24.29
CA ARG A 247 -6.41 3.12 25.68
C ARG A 247 -7.75 2.93 26.39
N GLY A 248 -7.76 2.05 27.40
CA GLY A 248 -8.97 1.63 28.11
C GLY A 248 -9.81 2.81 28.66
N PRO A 249 -11.02 2.55 29.18
CA PRO A 249 -12.04 3.55 29.48
C PRO A 249 -11.65 4.62 30.53
N ARG A 250 -10.49 4.50 31.19
CA ARG A 250 -10.06 5.37 32.30
C ARG A 250 -8.93 6.35 31.96
N GLN A 251 -8.46 6.43 30.72
CA GLN A 251 -7.43 7.39 30.32
C GLN A 251 -7.95 8.33 29.23
N PRO A 252 -7.65 9.64 29.30
CA PRO A 252 -8.02 10.57 28.22
C PRO A 252 -7.41 10.07 26.91
N ALA A 253 -8.24 10.00 25.88
CA ALA A 253 -7.80 9.56 24.56
C ALA A 253 -6.69 10.50 24.07
N GLN A 254 -5.44 10.03 24.02
CA GLN A 254 -4.40 10.77 23.31
C GLN A 254 -4.84 10.82 21.84
N GLY A 255 -5.08 12.03 21.34
CA GLY A 255 -5.45 12.25 19.94
C GLY A 255 -4.34 11.81 19.00
N ARG A 256 -4.70 11.59 17.73
CA ARG A 256 -3.74 11.29 16.66
C ARG A 256 -2.68 12.37 16.62
N SER A 257 -1.41 11.99 16.56
CA SER A 257 -0.31 12.94 16.50
C SER A 257 0.44 12.85 15.18
N CYS A 258 1.07 13.95 14.82
CA CYS A 258 1.79 14.14 13.59
C CYS A 258 3.07 14.93 13.89
N GLN A 259 4.16 14.56 13.23
CA GLN A 259 5.47 15.17 13.41
C GLN A 259 6.21 15.27 12.06
N GLY A 260 6.81 16.42 11.79
CA GLY A 260 7.71 16.62 10.66
C GLY A 260 7.36 17.84 9.82
N ASP A 261 8.01 17.99 8.68
CA ASP A 261 7.93 19.18 7.84
C ASP A 261 7.72 18.78 6.38
N LEU A 262 6.91 19.56 5.67
CA LEU A 262 6.60 19.41 4.26
C LEU A 262 6.76 20.76 3.56
N ALA A 263 7.76 20.85 2.68
CA ALA A 263 7.98 22.00 1.82
C ALA A 263 7.24 21.80 0.50
N LEU A 264 6.42 22.78 0.13
CA LEU A 264 5.75 22.88 -1.15
C LEU A 264 6.47 23.94 -1.98
N GLU A 265 7.08 23.55 -3.08
CA GLU A 265 7.88 24.40 -3.95
C GLU A 265 7.12 24.76 -5.21
N ALA A 266 7.33 25.99 -5.69
CA ALA A 266 6.74 26.53 -6.92
C ALA A 266 5.22 26.30 -6.99
N VAL A 267 4.53 26.59 -5.90
CA VAL A 267 3.09 26.39 -5.79
C VAL A 267 2.37 27.40 -6.66
N ARG A 268 1.52 26.93 -7.55
CA ARG A 268 0.64 27.77 -8.38
C ARG A 268 -0.77 27.27 -8.20
N TRP A 269 -1.64 28.13 -7.70
CA TRP A 269 -3.03 27.79 -7.42
C TRP A 269 -3.96 28.68 -8.22
N ARG A 270 -4.72 28.07 -9.14
CA ARG A 270 -5.76 28.75 -9.91
C ARG A 270 -7.13 28.43 -9.31
N ALA A 271 -7.60 29.29 -8.41
CA ALA A 271 -8.95 29.22 -7.87
C ALA A 271 -9.96 29.80 -8.86
N ALA A 272 -11.17 29.24 -8.92
CA ALA A 272 -12.22 29.71 -9.84
C ALA A 272 -12.67 31.16 -9.57
N VAL A 273 -12.51 31.63 -8.33
CA VAL A 273 -12.93 32.96 -7.88
C VAL A 273 -11.85 34.03 -8.05
N LEU A 274 -10.63 33.65 -8.45
CA LEU A 274 -9.50 34.59 -8.56
C LEU A 274 -9.19 34.91 -10.03
N PRO A 275 -8.96 36.19 -10.39
CA PRO A 275 -8.69 36.60 -11.77
C PRO A 275 -7.33 36.10 -12.29
N VAL A 276 -6.35 35.89 -11.40
CA VAL A 276 -4.98 35.46 -11.71
C VAL A 276 -4.57 34.37 -10.73
N PRO A 277 -3.76 33.35 -11.13
CA PRO A 277 -3.27 32.34 -10.21
C PRO A 277 -2.42 32.94 -9.09
N LEU A 278 -2.68 32.47 -7.86
CA LEU A 278 -1.81 32.68 -6.71
C LEU A 278 -0.53 31.89 -6.88
N GLN A 279 0.61 32.54 -6.66
CA GLN A 279 1.93 31.93 -6.76
C GLN A 279 2.64 32.04 -5.43
N ALA A 280 3.25 30.94 -5.00
CA ALA A 280 4.12 30.91 -3.83
C ALA A 280 5.42 30.19 -4.22
N PRO A 281 6.59 30.84 -4.10
CA PRO A 281 7.85 30.16 -4.41
C PRO A 281 8.06 28.96 -3.47
N ARG A 282 7.64 29.10 -2.21
CA ARG A 282 7.75 28.09 -1.17
C ARG A 282 6.67 28.26 -0.10
N LEU A 283 6.00 27.17 0.26
CA LEU A 283 5.12 27.08 1.44
C LEU A 283 5.64 25.96 2.33
N ASP A 284 5.99 26.26 3.58
CA ASP A 284 6.45 25.26 4.53
C ASP A 284 5.33 24.91 5.52
N LEU A 285 4.95 23.63 5.53
CA LEU A 285 3.97 23.06 6.44
C LEU A 285 4.70 22.27 7.53
N ARG A 286 4.53 22.65 8.78
CA ARG A 286 5.04 21.93 9.94
C ARG A 286 3.92 21.19 10.65
N CYS A 287 4.16 19.93 10.96
CA CYS A 287 3.25 19.11 11.73
C CYS A 287 3.86 18.83 13.10
N GLN A 288 3.15 19.17 14.18
CA GLN A 288 3.62 18.91 15.54
C GLN A 288 2.43 18.61 16.47
N GLY A 289 2.44 17.41 17.07
CA GLY A 289 1.34 16.96 17.92
C GLY A 289 0.06 16.83 17.11
N GLN A 290 -1.00 17.50 17.53
CA GLN A 290 -2.30 17.52 16.82
C GLN A 290 -2.47 18.75 15.91
N ARG A 291 -1.39 19.49 15.63
CA ARG A 291 -1.45 20.75 14.89
C ARG A 291 -0.63 20.69 13.61
N LEU A 292 -1.26 21.08 12.51
CA LEU A 292 -0.61 21.41 11.24
C LEU A 292 -0.49 22.93 11.16
N GLN A 293 0.71 23.45 11.00
CA GLN A 293 1.01 24.88 10.92
C GLN A 293 1.58 25.20 9.54
N LEU A 294 0.99 26.19 8.87
CA LEU A 294 1.58 26.84 7.71
C LEU A 294 2.46 27.97 8.21
N LEU A 295 3.78 27.81 8.04
CA LEU A 295 4.74 28.85 8.39
C LEU A 295 4.51 30.09 7.51
N PRO A 296 4.85 31.30 8.01
CA PRO A 296 4.67 32.53 7.25
C PRO A 296 5.36 32.45 5.89
N ALA A 297 4.59 32.59 4.82
CA ALA A 297 5.08 32.47 3.45
C ALA A 297 4.55 33.61 2.58
N ASN A 298 5.34 33.99 1.57
CA ASN A 298 4.98 35.05 0.64
C ASN A 298 4.11 34.49 -0.48
N LEU A 299 3.01 35.17 -0.76
CA LEU A 299 2.11 34.93 -1.88
C LEU A 299 2.20 36.10 -2.85
N ALA A 300 2.13 35.80 -4.14
CA ALA A 300 2.04 36.78 -5.20
C ALA A 300 0.82 36.50 -6.09
N MET A 301 0.12 37.55 -6.48
CA MET A 301 -1.01 37.52 -7.41
C MET A 301 -0.93 38.76 -8.31
N ALA A 302 -0.30 38.62 -9.47
CA ALA A 302 0.02 39.75 -10.36
C ALA A 302 0.77 40.87 -9.58
N PRO A 303 0.35 42.15 -9.50
CA PRO A 303 1.12 43.15 -8.75
C PRO A 303 0.97 43.03 -7.22
N TRP A 304 0.06 42.18 -6.75
CA TRP A 304 -0.24 42.07 -5.32
C TRP A 304 0.69 41.05 -4.66
N THR A 305 1.35 41.46 -3.58
CA THR A 305 2.09 40.56 -2.69
C THR A 305 1.46 40.54 -1.31
N GLY A 306 1.41 39.36 -0.69
CA GLY A 306 0.89 39.20 0.66
C GLY A 306 1.67 38.14 1.42
N ARG A 307 1.37 38.02 2.71
CA ARG A 307 1.91 36.96 3.56
C ARG A 307 0.77 36.11 4.08
N VAL A 308 0.93 34.80 4.05
CA VAL A 308 -0.03 33.83 4.59
C VAL A 308 0.62 33.02 5.70
N SER A 309 -0.14 32.77 6.75
CA SER A 309 0.19 31.84 7.82
C SER A 309 -1.10 31.29 8.38
N GLY A 310 -1.07 30.09 8.96
CA GLY A 310 -2.27 29.49 9.52
C GLY A 310 -1.97 28.26 10.35
N SER A 311 -2.98 27.80 11.09
CA SER A 311 -2.89 26.53 11.79
C SER A 311 -4.21 25.78 11.73
N TYR A 312 -4.12 24.46 11.69
CA TYR A 312 -5.26 23.54 11.66
C TYR A 312 -5.07 22.47 12.73
N GLN A 313 -6.13 22.14 13.46
CA GLN A 313 -6.15 21.03 14.42
C GLN A 313 -6.70 19.76 13.76
N LEU A 314 -5.98 18.64 13.94
CA LEU A 314 -6.24 17.34 13.32
C LEU A 314 -7.30 16.50 14.03
#